data_AF-A0A3Q1FYZ5-F1
#
_entry.id   AF-A0A3Q1FYZ5-F1
#
_cell.length_a   1.000
_cell.length_b   1.000
_cell.length_c   1.000
_cell.angle_alpha   90.00
_cell.angle_beta   90.00
_cell.angle_gamma   90.00
#
_symmetry.space_group_name_H-M   'P 1'
#
loop_
_entity.id
_entity.type
_entity.pdbx_description
1 polymer ?
#
loop_
_entity_poly.entity_id
_entity_poly.type
_entity_poly.pdbx_seq_one_letter_code
_entity_poly.pdbx_strand_id
1 'polypeptide(L)'
;MVIEYIGTIIRSEVANRKERLYESQNRGVYMFRIDNDYVIDATITGGPARYINHSCAPNCITEVVTVEKENKIIISSCRRIQRGEERDEDDDEDVFCFGEIW
;
A
#
# COMPACT_ATOMS: atom_id res chain seq x y z
N MET A 1 -8.04 2.27 12.77
CA MET A 1 -6.73 2.60 12.16
C MET A 1 -5.77 1.47 12.46
N VAL A 2 -5.37 0.73 11.43
CA VAL A 2 -4.42 -0.40 11.54
C VAL A 2 -3.00 0.12 11.33
N ILE A 3 -2.75 0.81 10.23
CA ILE A 3 -1.43 1.32 9.87
C ILE A 3 -1.52 2.42 8.80
N GLU A 4 -0.55 3.33 8.79
CA GLU A 4 -0.37 4.35 7.75
C GLU A 4 0.60 3.83 6.66
N TYR A 5 0.24 3.99 5.39
CA TYR A 5 1.15 3.73 4.28
C TYR A 5 2.07 4.93 4.07
N ILE A 6 3.22 4.91 4.75
CA ILE A 6 4.21 5.99 4.73
C ILE A 6 5.13 5.83 3.52
N GLY A 7 5.25 6.89 2.72
CA GLY A 7 6.20 6.98 1.63
C GLY A 7 6.34 8.40 1.07
N THR A 8 7.09 8.54 -0.02
CA THR A 8 7.27 9.83 -0.70
C THR A 8 6.17 10.04 -1.74
N ILE A 9 5.41 11.13 -1.64
CA ILE A 9 4.43 11.50 -2.67
C ILE A 9 5.17 12.02 -3.90
N ILE A 10 4.97 11.36 -5.03
CA ILE A 10 5.53 11.70 -6.33
C ILE A 10 4.40 11.79 -7.37
N ARG A 11 4.66 12.45 -8.49
CA ARG A 11 3.70 12.47 -9.61
C ARG A 11 3.68 11.14 -10.35
N SER A 12 2.54 10.77 -10.94
CA SER A 12 2.37 9.55 -11.74
C SER A 12 3.39 9.42 -12.88
N GLU A 13 3.78 10.53 -13.51
CA GLU A 13 4.82 10.51 -14.55
C GLU A 13 6.21 10.15 -13.98
N VAL A 14 6.50 10.59 -12.74
CA VAL A 14 7.77 10.27 -12.06
C VAL A 14 7.76 8.83 -11.58
N ALA A 15 6.61 8.33 -11.10
CA ALA A 15 6.42 6.94 -10.70
C ALA A 15 6.76 5.96 -11.84
N ASN A 16 6.17 6.17 -13.02
CA ASN A 16 6.49 5.46 -14.26
C ASN A 16 7.99 5.32 -14.54
N ARG A 17 8.74 6.43 -14.41
CA ARG A 17 10.18 6.45 -14.70
C ARG A 17 10.96 5.69 -13.63
N LYS A 18 10.53 5.80 -12.37
CA LYS A 18 11.16 5.12 -11.23
C LYS A 18 10.90 3.63 -11.22
N GLU A 19 9.70 3.19 -11.60
CA GLU A 19 9.34 1.78 -11.75
C GLU A 19 10.36 1.08 -12.65
N ARG A 20 10.52 1.56 -13.89
CA ARG A 20 11.49 1.01 -14.85
C ARG A 20 12.92 1.01 -14.31
N LEU A 21 13.28 2.05 -13.54
CA LEU A 21 14.59 2.12 -12.91
C LEU A 21 14.75 1.04 -11.83
N TYR A 22 13.75 0.85 -10.97
CA TYR A 22 13.77 -0.16 -9.91
C TYR A 22 13.75 -1.58 -10.49
N GLU A 23 12.94 -1.82 -11.53
CA GLU A 23 12.94 -3.08 -12.29
C GLU A 23 14.30 -3.38 -12.90
N SER A 24 14.95 -2.39 -13.54
CA SER A 24 16.29 -2.56 -14.11
C SER A 24 17.37 -2.86 -13.05
N GLN A 25 17.10 -2.48 -11.80
CA GLN A 25 17.95 -2.76 -10.63
C GLN A 25 17.56 -4.04 -9.91
N ASN A 26 16.59 -4.79 -10.44
CA ASN A 26 16.05 -6.01 -9.82
C ASN A 26 15.51 -5.77 -8.39
N ARG A 27 14.96 -4.57 -8.16
CA ARG A 27 14.36 -4.17 -6.88
C ARG A 27 12.84 -4.28 -6.93
N GLY A 28 12.24 -4.66 -5.80
CA GLY A 28 10.79 -4.64 -5.64
C GLY A 28 10.25 -3.21 -5.73
N VAL A 29 9.10 -3.05 -6.40
CA VAL A 29 8.41 -1.77 -6.54
C VAL A 29 7.31 -1.69 -5.49
N TYR A 30 7.37 -0.69 -4.62
CA TYR A 30 6.37 -0.47 -3.56
C TYR A 30 5.72 0.89 -3.78
N MET A 31 4.84 0.97 -4.77
CA MET A 31 4.14 2.19 -5.14
C MET A 31 2.64 2.04 -4.92
N PHE A 32 2.03 3.11 -4.41
CA PHE A 32 0.60 3.15 -4.13
C PHE A 32 -0.06 4.37 -4.78
N ARG A 33 -1.07 4.17 -5.63
CA ARG A 33 -1.75 5.27 -6.33
C ARG A 33 -2.72 6.02 -5.42
N ILE A 34 -2.51 7.33 -5.22
CA ILE A 34 -3.46 8.17 -4.48
C ILE A 34 -4.62 8.57 -5.40
N ASP A 35 -4.26 9.10 -6.57
CA ASP A 35 -5.15 9.58 -7.61
C ASP A 35 -4.45 9.45 -8.98
N ASN A 36 -5.02 10.04 -10.04
CA ASN A 36 -4.44 9.97 -11.38
C ASN A 36 -3.11 10.72 -11.52
N ASP A 37 -2.87 11.74 -10.68
CA ASP A 37 -1.72 12.64 -10.76
C ASP A 37 -0.62 12.28 -9.75
N TYR A 38 -0.96 11.63 -8.64
CA TYR A 38 -0.09 11.40 -7.49
C TYR A 38 -0.04 9.94 -7.03
N VAL A 39 1.16 9.50 -6.67
CA VAL A 39 1.53 8.15 -6.23
C VAL A 39 2.45 8.25 -5.01
N ILE A 40 2.28 7.38 -4.04
CA ILE A 40 3.19 7.23 -2.89
C ILE A 40 4.23 6.16 -3.21
N ASP A 41 5.49 6.57 -3.30
CA ASP A 41 6.64 5.68 -3.44
C ASP A 41 7.22 5.33 -2.06
N ALA A 42 7.02 4.08 -1.64
CA ALA A 42 7.57 3.49 -0.42
C ALA A 42 8.77 2.58 -0.70
N THR A 43 9.31 2.59 -1.93
CA THR A 43 10.39 1.67 -2.36
C THR A 43 11.71 1.93 -1.64
N ILE A 44 12.04 3.21 -1.42
CA ILE A 44 13.28 3.62 -0.74
C ILE A 44 13.01 4.08 0.70
N THR A 45 11.95 4.85 0.89
CA THR A 45 11.54 5.40 2.19
C THR A 45 10.13 4.90 2.48
N GLY A 46 10.01 3.74 3.14
CA GLY A 46 8.72 3.09 3.38
C GLY A 46 8.56 2.63 4.83
N GLY A 47 7.35 2.70 5.35
CA GLY A 47 6.99 2.11 6.64
C GLY A 47 6.84 0.57 6.57
N PRO A 48 6.49 -0.08 7.70
CA PRO A 48 6.18 -1.52 7.72
C PRO A 48 4.96 -1.88 6.85
N ALA A 49 4.11 -0.90 6.50
CA ALA A 49 2.97 -1.05 5.60
C ALA A 49 3.35 -1.49 4.17
N ARG A 50 4.63 -1.41 3.77
CA ARG A 50 5.08 -1.88 2.44
C ARG A 50 4.95 -3.40 2.24
N TYR A 51 4.83 -4.17 3.33
CA TYR A 51 4.70 -5.63 3.29
C TYR A 51 3.25 -6.10 3.32
N ILE A 52 2.30 -5.18 3.18
CA ILE A 52 0.89 -5.55 3.09
C ILE A 52 0.66 -6.18 1.73
N ASN A 53 0.25 -7.43 1.74
CA ASN A 53 -0.01 -8.21 0.54
C ASN A 53 -1.32 -7.79 -0.14
N HIS A 54 -1.47 -8.21 -1.39
CA HIS A 54 -2.70 -8.06 -2.16
C HIS A 54 -3.57 -9.30 -2.02
N SER A 55 -4.87 -9.11 -1.85
CA SER A 55 -5.86 -10.18 -1.90
C SER A 55 -7.19 -9.77 -2.50
N CYS A 56 -7.86 -10.75 -3.11
CA CYS A 56 -9.22 -10.64 -3.61
C CYS A 56 -10.30 -10.61 -2.51
N ALA A 57 -9.95 -10.94 -1.26
CA ALA A 57 -10.87 -10.95 -0.11
C ALA A 57 -10.45 -9.97 1.00
N PRO A 58 -10.71 -8.66 0.83
CA PRO A 58 -10.28 -7.65 1.78
C PRO A 58 -11.00 -7.74 3.13
N ASN A 59 -10.23 -8.03 4.16
CA ASN A 59 -10.62 -7.78 5.54
C ASN A 59 -10.31 -6.31 6.00
N CYS A 60 -9.74 -5.45 5.14
CA CYS A 60 -9.31 -4.06 5.39
C CYS A 60 -9.76 -3.17 4.24
N ILE A 61 -10.03 -1.91 4.58
CA ILE A 61 -10.34 -0.81 3.69
C ILE A 61 -9.21 0.20 3.68
N THR A 62 -9.00 0.73 2.50
CA THR A 62 -8.16 1.88 2.18
C THR A 62 -8.95 3.16 2.30
N GLU A 63 -8.42 4.14 3.02
CA GLU A 63 -8.95 5.50 2.97
C GLU A 63 -7.83 6.50 2.70
N VAL A 64 -8.03 7.35 1.69
CA VAL A 64 -7.17 8.51 1.44
C VAL A 64 -7.69 9.65 2.30
N VAL A 65 -6.88 10.13 3.23
CA VAL A 65 -7.20 11.22 4.15
C VAL A 65 -6.22 12.37 3.93
N THR A 66 -6.74 13.56 3.67
CA THR A 66 -5.91 14.77 3.58
C THR A 66 -5.67 15.33 4.97
N VAL A 67 -4.43 15.31 5.43
CA VAL A 67 -3.99 15.89 6.71
C VAL A 67 -3.00 16.99 6.42
N GLU A 68 -3.24 18.21 6.92
CA GLU A 68 -2.29 19.33 6.79
C GLU A 68 -1.84 19.66 5.34
N LYS A 69 -2.72 19.40 4.36
CA LYS A 69 -2.50 19.54 2.89
C LYS A 69 -1.68 18.43 2.24
N GLU A 70 -1.37 17.35 2.95
CA GLU A 70 -0.77 16.15 2.39
C GLU A 70 -1.80 15.01 2.36
N ASN A 71 -1.86 14.31 1.23
CA ASN A 71 -2.70 13.12 1.11
C ASN A 71 -2.00 11.94 1.75
N LYS A 72 -2.60 11.38 2.80
CA LYS A 72 -2.14 10.20 3.50
C LYS A 72 -3.05 9.03 3.20
N ILE A 73 -2.47 7.84 3.27
CA ILE A 73 -3.21 6.60 3.06
C ILE A 73 -3.28 5.85 4.37
N ILE A 74 -4.51 5.67 4.82
CA ILE A 74 -4.83 4.99 6.07
C ILE A 74 -5.45 3.65 5.73
N ILE A 75 -4.93 2.62 6.38
CA ILE A 75 -5.42 1.26 6.27
C ILE A 75 -6.21 0.98 7.54
N SER A 76 -7.48 0.67 7.38
CA SER A 76 -8.40 0.38 8.48
C SER A 76 -9.03 -1.00 8.28
N SER A 77 -9.25 -1.74 9.37
CA SER A 77 -9.87 -3.06 9.30
C SER A 77 -11.39 -2.95 9.14
N CYS A 78 -11.98 -3.69 8.21
CA CYS A 78 -13.44 -3.77 8.02
C CYS A 78 -14.12 -4.60 9.12
N ARG A 79 -13.36 -5.48 9.79
CA ARG A 79 -13.82 -6.34 10.90
C ARG A 79 -12.86 -6.28 12.08
N ARG A 80 -13.28 -6.79 13.24
CA ARG A 80 -12.37 -7.00 14.38
C ARG A 80 -11.35 -8.08 14.01
N ILE A 81 -10.07 -7.70 13.94
CA ILE A 81 -8.94 -8.61 13.80
C ILE A 81 -8.62 -9.16 15.19
N GLN A 82 -8.57 -10.49 15.35
CA GLN A 82 -8.19 -11.10 16.62
C GLN A 82 -6.66 -11.14 16.78
N ARG A 83 -6.19 -11.06 18.03
CA ARG A 83 -4.76 -11.08 18.33
C ARG A 83 -4.20 -12.48 18.02
N GLY A 84 -3.39 -12.58 16.97
CA GLY A 84 -2.84 -13.86 16.47
C GLY A 84 -3.38 -14.28 15.10
N GLU A 85 -4.27 -13.50 14.48
CA GLU A 85 -4.80 -13.75 13.13
C GLU A 85 -3.80 -13.34 12.03
N GLU A 86 -2.54 -13.71 12.21
CA GLU A 86 -1.51 -13.64 11.19
C GLU A 86 -0.85 -15.03 11.15
N ARG A 87 -1.43 -15.88 10.29
CA ARG A 87 -1.16 -17.32 10.06
C ARG A 87 -2.01 -18.28 10.88
N ASP A 88 -2.83 -19.04 10.19
CA ASP A 88 -2.78 -20.50 10.21
C ASP A 88 -3.18 -21.02 8.82
N GLU A 89 -2.53 -22.10 8.42
CA GLU A 89 -2.72 -22.81 7.16
C GLU A 89 -4.21 -23.14 6.92
N ASP A 90 -4.67 -23.07 5.66
CA ASP A 90 -5.96 -23.58 5.12
C ASP A 90 -7.10 -22.62 4.72
N ASP A 91 -6.89 -21.31 4.61
CA ASP A 91 -7.76 -20.45 3.78
C ASP A 91 -6.90 -19.53 2.90
N ASP A 92 -6.88 -19.83 1.61
CA ASP A 92 -6.22 -19.12 0.49
C ASP A 92 -6.85 -17.73 0.21
N GLU A 93 -7.22 -17.02 1.27
CA GLU A 93 -7.76 -15.66 1.20
C GLU A 93 -6.73 -14.77 1.88
N ASP A 94 -5.68 -14.47 1.12
CA ASP A 94 -4.66 -13.50 1.48
C ASP A 94 -5.29 -12.28 2.14
N VAL A 95 -4.56 -11.67 3.05
CA VAL A 95 -5.13 -10.65 3.89
C VAL A 95 -4.88 -9.29 3.23
N PHE A 96 -5.96 -8.78 2.61
CA PHE A 96 -6.25 -7.37 2.29
C PHE A 96 -6.06 -6.88 0.84
N CYS A 97 -7.08 -6.16 0.35
CA CYS A 97 -7.12 -5.51 -0.96
C CYS A 97 -6.75 -4.04 -0.80
N PHE A 98 -6.05 -3.51 -1.79
CA PHE A 98 -5.80 -2.09 -1.92
C PHE A 98 -5.83 -1.74 -3.39
N GLY A 99 -6.41 -0.56 -3.68
CA GLY A 99 -6.68 -0.05 -5.03
C GLY A 99 -5.45 -0.10 -5.93
N GLU A 100 -5.73 -0.21 -7.23
CA GLU A 100 -4.79 -0.27 -8.35
C GLU A 100 -3.33 -0.18 -7.92
N ILE A 101 -2.73 -1.34 -7.63
CA ILE A 101 -1.28 -1.48 -7.65
C ILE A 101 -0.86 -0.91 -9.00
N TRP A 102 0.09 0.02 -8.93
CA TRP A 102 0.55 0.75 -10.09
C TRP A 102 1.04 -0.23 -11.17
#